data_AF-A0A3A4PX09-F1
#
_entry.id   AF-A0A3A4PX09-F1
#
_cell.length_a   1.000
_cell.length_b   1.000
_cell.length_c   1.000
_cell.angle_alpha   90.00
_cell.angle_beta   90.00
_cell.angle_gamma   90.00
#
_symmetry.space_group_name_H-M   'P 1'
#
loop_
_entity.id
_entity.type
_entity.pdbx_description
1 polymer ?
#
loop_
_entity_poly.entity_id
_entity_poly.type
_entity_poly.pdbx_seq_one_letter_code
_entity_poly.pdbx_strand_id
1 'polypeptide(L)'
;MGLTPVNDLGRGLYLGRYPGGLYPDGLNEPPTPHAAEGLRRALNVQPLDADGRPDPAGKIVLLSIGMSNTTQEFCGGNPCQPGSFEAQATADPRVNHATLMIVDGAAGGQTAQTWDSPDDPNYDRVRDTRLAREGVTEAQVQAVWVKVANAAPRVSLPAPDADAFRLLGYMGGIARALNQRYPNVQVVFHSSRIYAGYASTPLNPEPYAYESGFTVKWLVEAQIRQMAGGGIDPIAGDLDYNAAAPWMAWGAYLWADGLKPRSDGLIWRCEDLRDDGTHPSPSGVEKVGRLLLDFMLESPFSRPWFTSPEGGIPCDHVKKLKARCRRGGLTVTVRLNTREHDGESVTIAVNGQPADIVIDGRKAKRVFHNQSGARRVQLIQPPGCVEGVEVDCG
;
A
#
# COMPACT_ATOMS: atom_id res chain seq x y z
N MET A 1 25.15 -6.06 -0.36
CA MET A 1 25.41 -5.69 -1.76
C MET A 1 25.98 -4.28 -1.92
N GLY A 2 25.87 -3.41 -0.90
CA GLY A 2 26.33 -2.02 -0.96
C GLY A 2 25.35 -1.10 -1.70
N LEU A 3 24.14 -1.58 -1.98
CA LEU A 3 23.12 -0.86 -2.76
C LEU A 3 22.33 0.06 -1.83
N THR A 4 21.98 1.24 -2.32
CA THR A 4 21.14 2.20 -1.59
C THR A 4 19.66 1.85 -1.84
N PRO A 5 18.82 1.72 -0.80
CA PRO A 5 17.38 1.50 -0.95
C PRO A 5 16.72 2.51 -1.90
N VAL A 6 15.67 2.10 -2.63
CA VAL A 6 15.03 2.96 -3.65
C VAL A 6 14.52 4.26 -3.05
N ASN A 7 13.89 4.22 -1.87
CA ASN A 7 13.41 5.40 -1.15
C ASN A 7 14.56 6.33 -0.68
N ASP A 8 15.75 5.78 -0.43
CA ASP A 8 16.92 6.52 0.07
C ASP A 8 17.77 7.10 -1.07
N LEU A 9 17.66 6.54 -2.28
CA LEU A 9 18.33 7.07 -3.47
C LEU A 9 17.85 8.48 -3.81
N GLY A 10 16.56 8.77 -3.60
CA GLY A 10 15.92 10.02 -4.00
C GLY A 10 16.18 10.33 -5.47
N ARG A 11 16.79 11.48 -5.77
CA ARG A 11 17.19 11.86 -7.14
C ARG A 11 18.50 11.23 -7.63
N GLY A 12 19.18 10.45 -6.78
CA GLY A 12 20.35 9.66 -7.16
C GLY A 12 19.98 8.55 -8.14
N LEU A 13 20.98 8.05 -8.88
CA LEU A 13 20.79 7.11 -9.98
C LEU A 13 21.37 5.74 -9.66
N TYR A 14 20.56 4.68 -9.78
CA TYR A 14 21.05 3.31 -9.91
C TYR A 14 21.59 3.07 -11.31
N LEU A 15 22.81 2.50 -11.39
CA LEU A 15 23.55 2.24 -12.63
C LEU A 15 23.73 3.48 -13.53
N GLY A 16 23.71 4.68 -12.93
CA GLY A 16 23.81 5.95 -13.66
C GLY A 16 22.62 6.25 -14.58
N ARG A 17 21.49 5.53 -14.44
CA ARG A 17 20.35 5.62 -15.36
C ARG A 17 19.00 5.76 -14.66
N TYR A 18 18.77 5.05 -13.57
CA TYR A 18 17.44 4.90 -13.00
C TYR A 18 17.31 5.70 -11.69
N PRO A 19 16.50 6.78 -11.65
CA PRO A 19 16.32 7.56 -10.43
C PRO A 19 15.60 6.76 -9.35
N GLY A 20 15.94 7.00 -8.10
CA GLY A 20 15.24 6.46 -6.94
C GLY A 20 13.94 7.20 -6.61
N GLY A 21 13.58 7.15 -5.32
CA GLY A 21 12.30 7.58 -4.77
C GLY A 21 11.19 6.57 -5.09
N LEU A 22 10.24 6.37 -4.18
CA LEU A 22 9.08 5.50 -4.44
C LEU A 22 8.18 6.06 -5.54
N TYR A 23 8.12 7.38 -5.71
CA TYR A 23 7.26 8.10 -6.65
C TYR A 23 8.08 8.97 -7.63
N PRO A 24 7.45 9.60 -8.64
CA PRO A 24 8.15 10.49 -9.59
C PRO A 24 9.07 11.52 -8.93
N ASP A 25 10.07 11.97 -9.69
CA ASP A 25 11.01 13.05 -9.31
C ASP A 25 11.90 12.77 -8.09
N GLY A 26 12.05 11.48 -7.74
CA GLY A 26 12.87 11.05 -6.61
C GLY A 26 12.19 11.27 -5.26
N LEU A 27 10.85 11.34 -5.23
CA LEU A 27 10.06 11.56 -4.02
C LEU A 27 9.60 10.23 -3.41
N ASN A 28 9.27 10.26 -2.12
CA ASN A 28 8.66 9.13 -1.41
C ASN A 28 7.17 9.33 -1.11
N GLU A 29 6.61 10.45 -1.56
CA GLU A 29 5.19 10.78 -1.48
C GLU A 29 4.57 10.83 -2.88
N PRO A 30 3.31 10.35 -3.04
CA PRO A 30 2.61 10.43 -4.31
C PRO A 30 2.34 11.89 -4.73
N PRO A 31 2.35 12.20 -6.04
CA PRO A 31 1.91 13.49 -6.55
C PRO A 31 0.46 13.81 -6.17
N THR A 32 0.15 15.10 -6.08
CA THR A 32 -1.12 15.55 -5.48
C THR A 32 -2.39 14.97 -6.12
N PRO A 33 -2.54 14.97 -7.46
CA PRO A 33 -3.72 14.38 -8.10
C PRO A 33 -3.88 12.89 -7.80
N HIS A 34 -2.76 12.14 -7.76
CA HIS A 34 -2.78 10.70 -7.51
C HIS A 34 -3.17 10.38 -6.06
N ALA A 35 -2.63 11.12 -5.09
CA ALA A 35 -3.01 10.93 -3.69
C ALA A 35 -4.44 11.37 -3.39
N ALA A 36 -4.93 12.43 -4.03
CA ALA A 36 -6.32 12.85 -3.87
C ALA A 36 -7.30 11.78 -4.36
N GLU A 37 -7.00 11.14 -5.49
CA GLU A 37 -7.79 10.02 -6.01
C GLU A 37 -7.70 8.78 -5.11
N GLY A 38 -6.50 8.44 -4.65
CA GLY A 38 -6.30 7.33 -3.70
C GLY A 38 -7.09 7.51 -2.41
N LEU A 39 -7.07 8.72 -1.85
CA LEU A 39 -7.87 9.04 -0.67
C LEU A 39 -9.38 8.97 -0.96
N ARG A 40 -9.83 9.47 -2.11
CA ARG A 40 -11.24 9.38 -2.52
C ARG A 40 -11.71 7.93 -2.57
N ARG A 41 -10.89 7.04 -3.13
CA ARG A 41 -11.18 5.60 -3.21
C ARG A 41 -11.11 4.92 -1.85
N ALA A 42 -10.12 5.24 -1.03
CA ALA A 42 -10.03 4.74 0.34
C ALA A 42 -11.26 5.10 1.19
N LEU A 43 -11.78 6.33 1.04
CA LEU A 43 -13.01 6.77 1.71
C LEU A 43 -14.29 6.12 1.16
N ASN A 44 -14.24 5.52 -0.03
CA ASN A 44 -15.35 4.77 -0.61
C ASN A 44 -15.33 3.28 -0.23
N VAL A 45 -14.24 2.79 0.38
CA VAL A 45 -14.21 1.42 0.91
C VAL A 45 -15.20 1.34 2.06
N GLN A 46 -16.16 0.42 1.94
CA GLN A 46 -17.24 0.26 2.90
C GLN A 46 -17.74 -1.19 2.93
N PRO A 47 -18.43 -1.64 3.98
CA PRO A 47 -18.95 -2.99 4.03
C PRO A 47 -19.92 -3.28 2.87
N LEU A 48 -19.71 -4.40 2.17
CA LEU A 48 -20.54 -4.86 1.04
C LEU A 48 -21.18 -6.21 1.34
N ASP A 49 -22.40 -6.43 0.84
CA ASP A 49 -23.04 -7.75 0.82
C ASP A 49 -22.37 -8.69 -0.21
N ALA A 50 -22.84 -9.94 -0.28
CA ALA A 50 -22.28 -10.96 -1.18
C ALA A 50 -22.42 -10.61 -2.68
N ASP A 51 -23.37 -9.73 -3.03
CA ASP A 51 -23.59 -9.24 -4.40
C ASP A 51 -22.77 -7.96 -4.69
N GLY A 52 -21.99 -7.48 -3.72
CA GLY A 52 -21.17 -6.28 -3.85
C GLY A 52 -21.94 -4.97 -3.67
N ARG A 53 -23.13 -4.98 -3.06
CA ARG A 53 -23.89 -3.77 -2.75
C ARG A 53 -23.58 -3.28 -1.34
N PRO A 54 -23.62 -1.96 -1.07
CA PRO A 54 -23.37 -1.42 0.27
C PRO A 54 -24.36 -2.00 1.30
N ASP A 55 -23.82 -2.61 2.35
CA ASP A 55 -24.59 -3.18 3.46
C ASP A 55 -23.80 -3.00 4.77
N PRO A 56 -24.30 -2.25 5.77
CA PRO A 56 -23.63 -2.09 7.06
C PRO A 56 -23.31 -3.41 7.79
N ALA A 57 -24.02 -4.51 7.50
CA ALA A 57 -23.75 -5.84 8.03
C ALA A 57 -22.78 -6.67 7.16
N GLY A 58 -22.39 -6.13 6.00
CA GLY A 58 -21.50 -6.74 5.03
C GLY A 58 -20.03 -6.78 5.45
N LYS A 59 -19.16 -7.03 4.47
CA LYS A 59 -17.71 -7.17 4.66
C LYS A 59 -16.90 -6.30 3.72
N ILE A 60 -15.74 -5.87 4.22
CA ILE A 60 -14.65 -5.26 3.45
C ILE A 60 -13.60 -6.34 3.31
N VAL A 61 -13.29 -6.80 2.09
CA VAL A 61 -12.26 -7.82 1.90
C VAL A 61 -10.93 -7.19 1.46
N LEU A 62 -9.88 -7.45 2.25
CA LEU A 62 -8.47 -7.24 1.90
C LEU A 62 -7.85 -8.58 1.51
N LEU A 63 -7.41 -8.69 0.25
CA LEU A 63 -6.88 -9.92 -0.33
C LEU A 63 -5.37 -9.82 -0.60
N SER A 64 -4.60 -10.87 -0.30
CA SER A 64 -3.22 -11.01 -0.79
C SER A 64 -3.18 -11.71 -2.16
N ILE A 65 -2.26 -11.27 -3.03
CA ILE A 65 -1.93 -11.98 -4.28
C ILE A 65 -0.41 -12.08 -4.43
N GLY A 66 0.07 -13.29 -4.72
CA GLY A 66 1.46 -13.53 -5.02
C GLY A 66 1.96 -14.94 -4.76
N MET A 67 3.28 -15.02 -4.58
CA MET A 67 4.06 -16.25 -4.51
C MET A 67 4.26 -16.77 -3.07
N SER A 68 5.16 -17.76 -2.89
CA SER A 68 5.46 -18.38 -1.60
C SER A 68 5.84 -17.40 -0.49
N ASN A 69 6.67 -16.38 -0.78
CA ASN A 69 7.01 -15.36 0.21
C ASN A 69 5.76 -14.60 0.66
N THR A 70 4.91 -14.24 -0.30
CA THR A 70 3.68 -13.48 -0.06
C THR A 70 2.74 -14.23 0.88
N THR A 71 2.42 -15.50 0.60
CA THR A 71 1.57 -16.27 1.51
C THR A 71 2.22 -16.45 2.88
N GLN A 72 3.52 -16.78 2.95
CA GLN A 72 4.22 -16.96 4.23
C GLN A 72 4.21 -15.71 5.12
N GLU A 73 4.37 -14.53 4.51
CA GLU A 73 4.36 -13.24 5.20
C GLU A 73 2.95 -12.78 5.55
N PHE A 74 1.96 -13.09 4.71
CA PHE A 74 0.58 -12.65 4.89
C PHE A 74 -0.17 -13.48 5.92
N CYS A 75 -0.16 -14.81 5.78
CA CYS A 75 -0.83 -15.74 6.70
C CYS A 75 -0.04 -17.05 6.84
N GLY A 76 0.28 -17.72 5.72
CA GLY A 76 1.23 -18.82 5.68
C GLY A 76 0.68 -20.18 6.13
N GLY A 77 -0.63 -20.28 6.32
CA GLY A 77 -1.27 -21.54 6.74
C GLY A 77 -2.73 -21.34 7.13
N ASN A 78 -3.31 -22.38 7.72
CA ASN A 78 -4.60 -22.30 8.37
C ASN A 78 -4.60 -23.22 9.61
N PRO A 79 -4.55 -22.67 10.84
CA PRO A 79 -4.52 -21.23 11.16
C PRO A 79 -3.24 -20.54 10.63
N CYS A 80 -3.27 -19.21 10.51
CA CYS A 80 -2.11 -18.44 10.08
C CYS A 80 -0.89 -18.68 10.98
N GLN A 81 0.29 -18.69 10.37
CA GLN A 81 1.56 -18.78 11.08
C GLN A 81 1.68 -17.62 12.09
N PRO A 82 2.16 -17.88 13.32
CA PRO A 82 2.52 -16.83 14.25
C PRO A 82 3.47 -15.81 13.62
N GLY A 83 3.25 -14.52 13.90
CA GLY A 83 4.03 -13.42 13.35
C GLY A 83 3.65 -13.03 11.91
N SER A 84 2.81 -13.78 11.19
CA SER A 84 2.30 -13.30 9.88
C SER A 84 1.47 -12.02 10.04
N PHE A 85 1.29 -11.27 8.96
CA PHE A 85 0.48 -10.05 8.96
C PHE A 85 -0.93 -10.29 9.49
N GLU A 86 -1.63 -11.31 9.00
CA GLU A 86 -3.00 -11.62 9.40
C GLU A 86 -3.08 -12.03 10.88
N ALA A 87 -2.09 -12.79 11.37
CA ALA A 87 -2.01 -13.12 12.80
C ALA A 87 -1.77 -11.88 13.68
N GLN A 88 -0.91 -10.96 13.25
CA GLN A 88 -0.67 -9.70 13.97
C GLN A 88 -1.90 -8.77 13.90
N ALA A 89 -2.52 -8.62 12.73
CA ALA A 89 -3.71 -7.80 12.54
C ALA A 89 -4.89 -8.31 13.38
N THR A 90 -5.10 -9.63 13.42
CA THR A 90 -6.15 -10.28 14.24
C THR A 90 -5.96 -9.99 15.74
N ALA A 91 -4.72 -9.87 16.20
CA ALA A 91 -4.41 -9.61 17.61
C ALA A 91 -4.40 -8.12 17.97
N ASP A 92 -4.36 -7.21 16.98
CA ASP A 92 -4.21 -5.78 17.23
C ASP A 92 -5.58 -5.09 17.41
N PRO A 93 -5.86 -4.48 18.58
CA PRO A 93 -7.15 -3.84 18.85
C PRO A 93 -7.42 -2.60 18.00
N ARG A 94 -6.40 -2.04 17.34
CA ARG A 94 -6.55 -0.89 16.43
C ARG A 94 -7.14 -1.30 15.08
N VAL A 95 -7.17 -2.59 14.75
CA VAL A 95 -7.73 -3.10 13.49
C VAL A 95 -9.25 -3.22 13.57
N ASN A 96 -9.94 -2.91 12.47
CA ASN A 96 -11.38 -3.04 12.35
C ASN A 96 -11.81 -4.53 12.33
N HIS A 97 -12.16 -5.08 13.48
CA HIS A 97 -12.63 -6.47 13.58
C HIS A 97 -14.12 -6.66 13.28
N ALA A 98 -14.87 -5.57 13.07
CA ALA A 98 -16.32 -5.65 12.86
C ALA A 98 -16.67 -6.04 11.41
N THR A 99 -16.01 -5.38 10.44
CA THR A 99 -16.38 -5.48 9.03
C THR A 99 -15.23 -5.89 8.11
N LEU A 100 -13.97 -5.76 8.55
CA LEU A 100 -12.83 -6.21 7.75
C LEU A 100 -12.76 -7.75 7.75
N MET A 101 -12.47 -8.29 6.57
CA MET A 101 -12.05 -9.68 6.38
C MET A 101 -10.71 -9.67 5.64
N ILE A 102 -9.69 -10.30 6.21
CA ILE A 102 -8.36 -10.44 5.62
C ILE A 102 -8.27 -11.85 5.05
N VAL A 103 -7.88 -11.97 3.78
CA VAL A 103 -7.85 -13.27 3.08
C VAL A 103 -6.52 -13.49 2.38
N ASP A 104 -5.87 -14.62 2.65
CA ASP A 104 -4.65 -15.03 1.95
C ASP A 104 -4.95 -15.74 0.62
N GLY A 105 -4.90 -14.98 -0.48
CA GLY A 105 -5.04 -15.51 -1.84
C GLY A 105 -3.73 -16.04 -2.42
N ALA A 106 -2.59 -15.56 -1.92
CA ALA A 106 -1.26 -15.96 -2.38
C ALA A 106 -1.00 -17.47 -2.19
N ALA A 107 -0.09 -18.01 -2.99
CA ALA A 107 0.25 -19.43 -2.92
C ALA A 107 1.68 -19.74 -3.35
N GLY A 108 2.22 -20.84 -2.80
CA GLY A 108 3.54 -21.34 -3.15
C GLY A 108 3.68 -21.64 -4.64
N GLY A 109 4.83 -21.26 -5.21
CA GLY A 109 5.14 -21.49 -6.63
C GLY A 109 4.41 -20.57 -7.63
N GLN A 110 3.49 -19.72 -7.17
CA GLN A 110 2.68 -18.85 -8.05
C GLN A 110 3.38 -17.51 -8.31
N THR A 111 4.31 -17.51 -9.26
CA THR A 111 5.08 -16.31 -9.69
C THR A 111 4.22 -15.31 -10.48
N ALA A 112 4.77 -14.14 -10.82
CA ALA A 112 4.02 -13.05 -11.46
C ALA A 112 3.21 -13.47 -12.71
N GLN A 113 3.77 -14.34 -13.56
CA GLN A 113 3.13 -14.85 -14.79
C GLN A 113 1.88 -15.72 -14.53
N THR A 114 1.63 -16.16 -13.30
CA THR A 114 0.46 -17.00 -13.00
C THR A 114 -0.73 -16.19 -12.47
N TRP A 115 -0.66 -14.87 -12.64
CA TRP A 115 -1.65 -13.89 -12.19
C TRP A 115 -1.88 -12.77 -13.20
N ASP A 116 -1.19 -12.77 -14.36
CA ASP A 116 -1.21 -11.64 -15.30
C ASP A 116 -2.41 -11.65 -16.26
N SER A 117 -3.25 -12.67 -16.17
CA SER A 117 -4.52 -12.79 -16.89
C SER A 117 -5.69 -13.06 -15.93
N PRO A 118 -6.89 -12.46 -16.14
CA PRO A 118 -8.07 -12.79 -15.35
C PRO A 118 -8.50 -14.26 -15.48
N ASP A 119 -8.10 -14.93 -16.55
CA ASP A 119 -8.39 -16.35 -16.78
C ASP A 119 -7.37 -17.28 -16.09
N ASP A 120 -6.37 -16.73 -15.38
CA ASP A 120 -5.39 -17.55 -14.71
C ASP A 120 -6.03 -18.41 -13.60
N PRO A 121 -5.69 -19.72 -13.51
CA PRO A 121 -6.31 -20.64 -12.56
C PRO A 121 -6.21 -20.22 -11.09
N ASN A 122 -5.25 -19.35 -10.75
CA ASN A 122 -5.11 -18.83 -9.40
C ASN A 122 -6.32 -18.03 -8.94
N TYR A 123 -6.97 -17.28 -9.82
CA TYR A 123 -8.13 -16.50 -9.45
C TYR A 123 -9.35 -17.39 -9.13
N ASP A 124 -9.56 -18.45 -9.91
CA ASP A 124 -10.60 -19.45 -9.61
C ASP A 124 -10.30 -20.20 -8.32
N ARG A 125 -9.03 -20.56 -8.08
CA ARG A 125 -8.61 -21.13 -6.79
C ARG A 125 -8.92 -20.17 -5.63
N VAL A 126 -8.63 -18.88 -5.78
CA VAL A 126 -8.91 -17.88 -4.74
C VAL A 126 -10.41 -17.80 -4.47
N ARG A 127 -11.24 -17.68 -5.52
CA ARG A 127 -12.70 -17.69 -5.41
C ARG A 127 -13.21 -18.92 -4.66
N ASP A 128 -12.83 -20.11 -5.13
CA ASP A 128 -13.46 -21.36 -4.71
C ASP A 128 -12.93 -21.90 -3.37
N THR A 129 -11.70 -21.53 -2.99
CA THR A 129 -11.03 -22.14 -1.82
C THR A 129 -10.61 -21.16 -0.74
N ARG A 130 -10.50 -19.87 -1.05
CA ARG A 130 -10.10 -18.84 -0.09
C ARG A 130 -11.29 -17.97 0.29
N LEU A 131 -11.89 -17.30 -0.68
CA LEU A 131 -13.05 -16.43 -0.45
C LEU A 131 -14.27 -17.23 0.02
N ALA A 132 -14.61 -18.32 -0.68
CA ALA A 132 -15.73 -19.18 -0.30
C ALA A 132 -15.59 -19.76 1.12
N ARG A 133 -14.36 -20.06 1.56
CA ARG A 133 -14.09 -20.57 2.90
C ARG A 133 -14.46 -19.55 3.99
N GLU A 134 -14.13 -18.29 3.76
CA GLU A 134 -14.44 -17.20 4.69
C GLU A 134 -15.87 -16.65 4.52
N GLY A 135 -16.66 -17.26 3.63
CA GLY A 135 -18.04 -16.86 3.35
C GLY A 135 -18.18 -15.51 2.64
N VAL A 136 -17.14 -15.08 1.92
CA VAL A 136 -17.11 -13.83 1.15
C VAL A 136 -16.97 -14.09 -0.35
N THR A 137 -17.25 -13.08 -1.18
CA THR A 137 -17.22 -13.20 -2.64
C THR A 137 -16.19 -12.27 -3.28
N GLU A 138 -15.87 -12.50 -4.56
CA GLU A 138 -15.03 -11.58 -5.35
C GLU A 138 -15.62 -10.15 -5.40
N ALA A 139 -16.94 -10.02 -5.32
CA ALA A 139 -17.63 -8.73 -5.29
C ALA A 139 -17.38 -7.92 -4.01
N GLN A 140 -16.92 -8.55 -2.93
CA GLN A 140 -16.60 -7.88 -1.66
C GLN A 140 -15.12 -7.45 -1.56
N VAL A 141 -14.28 -7.88 -2.51
CA VAL A 141 -12.86 -7.48 -2.59
C VAL A 141 -12.75 -6.02 -2.98
N GLN A 142 -12.24 -5.22 -2.05
CA GLN A 142 -12.09 -3.77 -2.20
C GLN A 142 -10.63 -3.31 -2.07
N ALA A 143 -9.79 -4.11 -1.43
CA ALA A 143 -8.36 -3.85 -1.32
C ALA A 143 -7.53 -5.10 -1.63
N VAL A 144 -6.40 -4.92 -2.29
CA VAL A 144 -5.47 -6.02 -2.61
C VAL A 144 -4.04 -5.63 -2.25
N TRP A 145 -3.32 -6.51 -1.57
CA TRP A 145 -1.86 -6.41 -1.41
C TRP A 145 -1.17 -7.38 -2.37
N VAL A 146 -0.32 -6.85 -3.25
CA VAL A 146 0.38 -7.61 -4.29
C VAL A 146 1.88 -7.60 -4.00
N LYS A 147 2.45 -8.80 -3.91
CA LYS A 147 3.90 -9.01 -3.89
C LYS A 147 4.24 -10.18 -4.79
N VAL A 148 4.97 -9.91 -5.88
CA VAL A 148 5.30 -10.91 -6.90
C VAL A 148 6.76 -10.78 -7.34
N ALA A 149 7.29 -11.85 -7.93
CA ALA A 149 8.56 -11.86 -8.63
C ALA A 149 8.55 -12.97 -9.70
N ASN A 150 9.55 -12.96 -10.57
CA ASN A 150 9.81 -14.03 -11.53
C ASN A 150 10.76 -15.07 -10.93
N ALA A 151 10.57 -16.33 -11.29
CA ALA A 151 11.49 -17.40 -10.90
C ALA A 151 12.67 -17.49 -11.87
N ALA A 152 13.85 -17.80 -11.33
CA ALA A 152 15.09 -18.03 -12.06
C ALA A 152 15.47 -16.94 -13.09
N PRO A 153 15.44 -15.64 -12.71
CA PRO A 153 15.87 -14.57 -13.60
C PRO A 153 17.37 -14.70 -13.95
N ARG A 154 17.73 -14.30 -15.17
CA ARG A 154 19.08 -14.46 -15.72
C ARG A 154 19.74 -13.16 -16.18
N VAL A 155 18.94 -12.11 -16.38
CA VAL A 155 19.38 -10.85 -16.97
C VAL A 155 18.91 -9.71 -16.07
N SER A 156 19.85 -8.94 -15.52
CA SER A 156 19.59 -7.79 -14.65
C SER A 156 19.65 -6.48 -15.43
N LEU A 157 19.30 -5.38 -14.78
CA LEU A 157 19.50 -4.05 -15.36
C LEU A 157 21.00 -3.80 -15.65
N PRO A 158 21.32 -2.98 -16.67
CA PRO A 158 20.43 -2.16 -17.50
C PRO A 158 20.09 -2.80 -18.86
N ALA A 159 20.18 -4.13 -18.99
CA ALA A 159 19.90 -4.81 -20.24
C ALA A 159 18.43 -4.56 -20.68
N PRO A 160 18.16 -4.43 -22.00
CA PRO A 160 16.81 -4.13 -22.49
C PRO A 160 15.80 -5.24 -22.20
N ASP A 161 16.25 -6.49 -22.00
CA ASP A 161 15.47 -7.67 -21.65
C ASP A 161 15.61 -8.06 -20.16
N ALA A 162 16.06 -7.13 -19.32
CA ALA A 162 16.20 -7.35 -17.88
C ALA A 162 14.90 -7.82 -17.22
N ASP A 163 15.05 -8.64 -16.18
CA ASP A 163 13.93 -9.21 -15.42
C ASP A 163 12.99 -8.13 -14.85
N ALA A 164 13.54 -6.99 -14.44
CA ALA A 164 12.76 -5.87 -13.92
C ALA A 164 11.71 -5.37 -14.94
N PHE A 165 12.03 -5.35 -16.24
CA PHE A 165 11.09 -4.99 -17.30
C PHE A 165 10.08 -6.11 -17.60
N ARG A 166 10.51 -7.37 -17.53
CA ARG A 166 9.60 -8.51 -17.67
C ARG A 166 8.56 -8.54 -16.54
N LEU A 167 9.01 -8.33 -15.30
CA LEU A 167 8.16 -8.22 -14.13
C LEU A 167 7.20 -7.03 -14.24
N LEU A 168 7.64 -5.90 -14.80
CA LEU A 168 6.77 -4.74 -15.05
C LEU A 168 5.60 -5.10 -15.97
N GLY A 169 5.86 -5.85 -17.04
CA GLY A 169 4.82 -6.32 -17.96
C GLY A 169 3.79 -7.21 -17.25
N TYR A 170 4.25 -8.19 -16.47
CA TYR A 170 3.36 -9.06 -15.70
C TYR A 170 2.57 -8.29 -14.65
N MET A 171 3.20 -7.36 -13.91
CA MET A 171 2.48 -6.54 -12.93
C MET A 171 1.41 -5.64 -13.55
N GLY A 172 1.63 -5.16 -14.78
CA GLY A 172 0.60 -4.47 -15.54
C GLY A 172 -0.56 -5.39 -15.95
N GLY A 173 -0.27 -6.64 -16.35
CA GLY A 173 -1.27 -7.67 -16.58
C GLY A 173 -2.10 -7.98 -15.33
N ILE A 174 -1.42 -8.17 -14.19
CA ILE A 174 -2.04 -8.37 -12.88
C ILE A 174 -3.00 -7.21 -12.58
N ALA A 175 -2.56 -5.96 -12.73
CA ALA A 175 -3.41 -4.80 -12.45
C ALA A 175 -4.74 -4.84 -13.24
N ARG A 176 -4.69 -5.17 -14.53
CA ARG A 176 -5.89 -5.31 -15.37
C ARG A 176 -6.73 -6.53 -14.99
N ALA A 177 -6.10 -7.64 -14.62
CA ALA A 177 -6.79 -8.84 -14.16
C ALA A 177 -7.55 -8.57 -12.84
N LEU A 178 -6.96 -7.83 -11.89
CA LEU A 178 -7.63 -7.41 -10.65
C LEU A 178 -8.87 -6.58 -10.93
N ASN A 179 -8.81 -5.64 -11.89
CA ASN A 179 -9.96 -4.81 -12.27
C ASN A 179 -11.13 -5.64 -12.84
N GLN A 180 -10.83 -6.73 -13.55
CA GLN A 180 -11.87 -7.60 -14.11
C GLN A 180 -12.44 -8.60 -13.10
N ARG A 181 -11.59 -9.15 -12.22
CA ARG A 181 -11.99 -10.17 -11.25
C ARG A 181 -12.71 -9.59 -10.04
N TYR A 182 -12.34 -8.37 -9.62
CA TYR A 182 -12.83 -7.76 -8.39
C TYR A 182 -13.57 -6.46 -8.70
N PRO A 183 -14.89 -6.49 -8.99
CA PRO A 183 -15.62 -5.34 -9.56
C PRO A 183 -15.71 -4.13 -8.63
N ASN A 184 -15.46 -4.30 -7.33
CA ASN A 184 -15.49 -3.24 -6.34
C ASN A 184 -14.10 -2.83 -5.83
N VAL A 185 -13.01 -3.32 -6.45
CA VAL A 185 -11.64 -2.98 -6.03
C VAL A 185 -11.42 -1.47 -6.07
N GLN A 186 -11.03 -0.90 -4.93
CA GLN A 186 -10.75 0.52 -4.77
C GLN A 186 -9.25 0.79 -4.78
N VAL A 187 -8.49 -0.03 -4.05
CA VAL A 187 -7.07 0.24 -3.77
C VAL A 187 -6.23 -1.02 -3.92
N VAL A 188 -5.12 -0.92 -4.65
CA VAL A 188 -4.11 -1.98 -4.74
C VAL A 188 -2.76 -1.46 -4.26
N PHE A 189 -2.17 -2.16 -3.30
CA PHE A 189 -0.85 -1.86 -2.75
C PHE A 189 0.19 -2.84 -3.26
N HIS A 190 1.29 -2.33 -3.79
CA HIS A 190 2.41 -3.14 -4.26
C HIS A 190 3.62 -3.06 -3.34
N SER A 191 4.19 -4.20 -3.00
CA SER A 191 5.45 -4.28 -2.26
C SER A 191 6.53 -5.00 -3.08
N SER A 192 7.78 -4.58 -2.90
CA SER A 192 8.94 -5.26 -3.47
C SER A 192 9.24 -6.58 -2.74
N ARG A 193 10.21 -7.33 -3.25
CA ARG A 193 10.89 -8.39 -2.48
C ARG A 193 11.55 -7.82 -1.20
N ILE A 194 11.76 -8.70 -0.23
CA ILE A 194 12.73 -8.50 0.86
C ILE A 194 14.16 -8.70 0.34
N TYR A 195 15.16 -8.43 1.17
CA TYR A 195 16.57 -8.66 0.82
C TYR A 195 16.84 -10.13 0.47
N ALA A 196 17.54 -10.37 -0.64
CA ALA A 196 17.91 -11.71 -1.09
C ALA A 196 19.43 -11.91 -1.21
N GLY A 197 20.23 -11.07 -0.55
CA GLY A 197 21.70 -11.16 -0.65
C GLY A 197 22.30 -12.35 0.11
N TYR A 198 21.48 -13.12 0.83
CA TYR A 198 21.84 -14.39 1.45
C TYR A 198 21.40 -15.60 0.63
N ALA A 199 20.72 -15.39 -0.51
CA ALA A 199 20.18 -16.47 -1.32
C ALA A 199 21.27 -17.44 -1.78
N SER A 200 21.03 -18.73 -1.53
CA SER A 200 21.89 -19.84 -1.96
C SER A 200 21.31 -20.58 -3.18
N THR A 201 20.15 -20.16 -3.66
CA THR A 201 19.44 -20.74 -4.81
C THR A 201 19.24 -19.71 -5.92
N PRO A 202 19.06 -20.14 -7.18
CA PRO A 202 18.81 -19.21 -8.28
C PRO A 202 17.35 -18.72 -8.33
N LEU A 203 16.52 -18.95 -7.31
CA LEU A 203 15.07 -18.70 -7.41
C LEU A 203 14.74 -17.22 -7.71
N ASN A 204 15.22 -16.28 -6.90
CA ASN A 204 15.21 -14.84 -7.20
C ASN A 204 16.24 -14.13 -6.29
N PRO A 205 17.55 -14.30 -6.53
CA PRO A 205 18.61 -13.70 -5.72
C PRO A 205 18.79 -12.19 -6.02
N GLU A 206 19.72 -11.52 -5.36
CA GLU A 206 20.18 -10.20 -5.81
C GLU A 206 20.90 -10.28 -7.18
N PRO A 207 20.80 -9.25 -8.04
CA PRO A 207 20.15 -7.96 -7.81
C PRO A 207 18.64 -7.95 -8.08
N TYR A 208 18.04 -9.07 -8.49
CA TYR A 208 16.63 -9.10 -8.92
C TYR A 208 15.65 -8.74 -7.81
N ALA A 209 15.95 -9.14 -6.57
CA ALA A 209 15.15 -8.75 -5.42
C ALA A 209 15.19 -7.22 -5.19
N TYR A 210 16.37 -6.59 -5.23
CA TYR A 210 16.50 -5.14 -5.21
C TYR A 210 15.80 -4.46 -6.40
N GLU A 211 16.01 -4.96 -7.61
CA GLU A 211 15.47 -4.41 -8.85
C GLU A 211 13.93 -4.50 -8.91
N SER A 212 13.31 -5.44 -8.20
CA SER A 212 11.85 -5.48 -8.04
C SER A 212 11.27 -4.19 -7.43
N GLY A 213 12.06 -3.46 -6.64
CA GLY A 213 11.69 -2.13 -6.15
C GLY A 213 11.56 -1.09 -7.27
N PHE A 214 12.43 -1.13 -8.27
CA PHE A 214 12.29 -0.29 -9.47
C PHE A 214 11.08 -0.70 -10.31
N THR A 215 10.78 -2.00 -10.41
CA THR A 215 9.56 -2.44 -11.09
C THR A 215 8.29 -1.88 -10.45
N VAL A 216 8.16 -1.93 -9.12
CA VAL A 216 6.99 -1.35 -8.43
C VAL A 216 6.93 0.16 -8.64
N LYS A 217 8.08 0.85 -8.55
CA LYS A 217 8.18 2.28 -8.86
C LYS A 217 7.62 2.57 -10.25
N TRP A 218 8.15 1.91 -11.27
CA TRP A 218 7.78 2.16 -12.66
C TRP A 218 6.31 1.83 -12.96
N LEU A 219 5.73 0.81 -12.31
CA LEU A 219 4.30 0.51 -12.44
C LEU A 219 3.43 1.67 -11.95
N VAL A 220 3.71 2.17 -10.75
CA VAL A 220 2.96 3.29 -10.15
C VAL A 220 3.19 4.58 -10.95
N GLU A 221 4.43 4.83 -11.38
CA GLU A 221 4.77 5.97 -12.25
C GLU A 221 4.08 5.90 -13.61
N ALA A 222 3.97 4.72 -14.21
CA ALA A 222 3.28 4.51 -15.48
C ALA A 222 1.79 4.87 -15.35
N GLN A 223 1.12 4.44 -14.29
CA GLN A 223 -0.27 4.82 -14.02
C GLN A 223 -0.38 6.34 -13.81
N ILE A 224 0.47 6.94 -12.96
CA ILE A 224 0.47 8.39 -12.72
C ILE A 224 0.64 9.17 -14.03
N ARG A 225 1.61 8.76 -14.86
CA ARG A 225 1.89 9.39 -16.16
C ARG A 225 0.72 9.26 -17.12
N GLN A 226 0.10 8.08 -17.20
CA GLN A 226 -1.06 7.87 -18.06
C GLN A 226 -2.22 8.77 -17.64
N MET A 227 -2.49 8.88 -16.35
CA MET A 227 -3.56 9.73 -15.82
C MET A 227 -3.28 11.23 -15.99
N ALA A 228 -2.01 11.60 -16.19
CA ALA A 228 -1.60 12.95 -16.58
C ALA A 228 -1.61 13.18 -18.11
N GLY A 229 -2.12 12.24 -18.91
CA GLY A 229 -2.22 12.34 -20.37
C GLY A 229 -0.96 11.89 -21.13
N GLY A 230 -0.01 11.23 -20.46
CA GLY A 230 1.24 10.76 -21.08
C GLY A 230 1.12 9.47 -21.90
N GLY A 231 -0.09 8.93 -22.08
CA GLY A 231 -0.37 7.74 -22.86
C GLY A 231 -0.04 6.42 -22.15
N ILE A 232 -0.33 5.32 -22.84
CA ILE A 232 -0.14 3.95 -22.37
C ILE A 232 1.36 3.61 -22.31
N ASP A 233 1.81 3.00 -21.21
CA ASP A 233 3.19 2.53 -21.10
C ASP A 233 3.42 1.29 -21.99
N PRO A 234 4.49 1.24 -22.80
CA PRO A 234 4.69 0.14 -23.74
C PRO A 234 5.03 -1.21 -23.07
N ILE A 235 5.42 -1.21 -21.79
CA ILE A 235 5.75 -2.43 -21.04
C ILE A 235 4.59 -2.78 -20.11
N ALA A 236 4.16 -1.84 -19.27
CA ALA A 236 3.11 -2.10 -18.29
C ALA A 236 1.71 -2.20 -18.93
N GLY A 237 1.51 -1.62 -20.12
CA GLY A 237 0.23 -1.58 -20.79
C GLY A 237 -0.72 -0.55 -20.20
N ASP A 238 -2.02 -0.68 -20.52
CA ASP A 238 -3.05 0.25 -20.07
C ASP A 238 -3.30 0.10 -18.56
N LEU A 239 -3.17 1.22 -17.85
CA LEU A 239 -3.32 1.35 -16.40
C LEU A 239 -4.27 2.48 -16.00
N ASP A 240 -5.15 2.95 -16.92
CA ASP A 240 -6.16 3.97 -16.58
C ASP A 240 -7.00 3.50 -15.40
N TYR A 241 -6.91 4.20 -14.26
CA TYR A 241 -7.60 3.77 -13.05
C TYR A 241 -9.12 3.94 -13.09
N ASN A 242 -9.67 4.59 -14.13
CA ASN A 242 -11.11 4.76 -14.33
C ASN A 242 -11.72 3.67 -15.21
N ALA A 243 -10.90 2.85 -15.89
CA ALA A 243 -11.40 1.90 -16.87
C ALA A 243 -10.63 0.58 -16.92
N ALA A 244 -9.30 0.61 -16.93
CA ALA A 244 -8.47 -0.55 -17.26
C ALA A 244 -7.89 -1.26 -16.03
N ALA A 245 -7.52 -0.51 -15.00
CA ALA A 245 -6.86 -1.01 -13.79
C ALA A 245 -7.48 -0.37 -12.53
N PRO A 246 -7.28 -0.93 -11.32
CA PRO A 246 -7.55 -0.20 -10.09
C PRO A 246 -6.54 0.93 -9.87
N TRP A 247 -6.86 1.85 -8.95
CA TRP A 247 -5.86 2.76 -8.42
C TRP A 247 -4.79 1.99 -7.64
N MET A 248 -3.53 2.29 -7.92
CA MET A 248 -2.37 1.60 -7.36
C MET A 248 -1.44 2.55 -6.63
N ALA A 249 -0.86 2.07 -5.53
CA ALA A 249 0.21 2.76 -4.81
C ALA A 249 1.21 1.78 -4.21
N TRP A 250 2.28 2.32 -3.65
CA TRP A 250 3.18 1.55 -2.81
C TRP A 250 2.47 1.05 -1.55
N GLY A 251 2.64 -0.25 -1.27
CA GLY A 251 2.51 -0.80 0.07
C GLY A 251 3.77 -0.55 0.89
N ALA A 252 3.95 -1.27 2.00
CA ALA A 252 5.21 -1.25 2.74
C ALA A 252 6.38 -1.58 1.80
N TYR A 253 7.41 -0.72 1.76
CA TYR A 253 8.64 -1.04 1.04
C TYR A 253 9.50 -1.95 1.91
N LEU A 254 9.78 -3.17 1.43
CA LEU A 254 10.32 -4.24 2.27
C LEU A 254 11.84 -4.45 2.16
N TRP A 255 12.49 -3.83 1.18
CA TRP A 255 13.91 -4.05 0.92
C TRP A 255 14.81 -3.11 1.73
N ALA A 256 15.90 -3.65 2.27
CA ALA A 256 17.06 -2.94 2.83
C ALA A 256 18.33 -3.77 2.58
N ASP A 257 19.52 -3.16 2.59
CA ASP A 257 20.78 -3.81 2.18
C ASP A 257 21.41 -4.67 3.29
N GLY A 258 20.74 -5.78 3.63
CA GLY A 258 21.21 -6.68 4.69
C GLY A 258 21.37 -5.95 6.02
N LEU A 259 22.57 -6.01 6.61
CA LEU A 259 22.88 -5.34 7.88
C LEU A 259 23.11 -3.82 7.76
N LYS A 260 23.17 -3.27 6.54
CA LYS A 260 23.25 -1.82 6.35
C LYS A 260 21.83 -1.23 6.50
N PRO A 261 21.58 -0.40 7.52
CA PRO A 261 20.26 0.13 7.77
C PRO A 261 19.80 1.03 6.62
N ARG A 262 18.53 0.88 6.24
CA ARG A 262 17.79 1.90 5.50
C ARG A 262 17.59 3.13 6.39
N SER A 263 17.18 4.26 5.82
CA SER A 263 16.95 5.51 6.55
C SER A 263 16.03 5.40 7.78
N ASP A 264 15.13 4.41 7.81
CA ASP A 264 14.21 4.12 8.91
C ASP A 264 14.72 3.04 9.88
N GLY A 265 15.95 2.56 9.70
CA GLY A 265 16.58 1.55 10.53
C GLY A 265 16.29 0.11 10.11
N LEU A 266 15.51 -0.14 9.05
CA LEU A 266 15.26 -1.50 8.58
C LEU A 266 16.57 -2.18 8.18
N ILE A 267 16.78 -3.39 8.71
CA ILE A 267 17.86 -4.32 8.35
C ILE A 267 17.32 -5.74 8.14
N TRP A 268 18.05 -6.51 7.37
CA TRP A 268 17.87 -7.95 7.18
C TRP A 268 19.10 -8.69 7.68
N ARG A 269 18.92 -9.54 8.70
CA ARG A 269 19.95 -10.45 9.19
C ARG A 269 19.81 -11.79 8.48
N CYS A 270 20.87 -12.59 8.45
CA CYS A 270 20.79 -13.95 7.91
C CYS A 270 19.67 -14.77 8.58
N GLU A 271 19.47 -14.60 9.89
CA GLU A 271 18.43 -15.30 10.67
C GLU A 271 16.99 -14.93 10.26
N ASP A 272 16.80 -13.82 9.54
CA ASP A 272 15.48 -13.43 9.02
C ASP A 272 15.10 -14.20 7.75
N LEU A 273 16.03 -14.98 7.20
CA LEU A 273 15.83 -15.81 6.03
C LEU A 273 16.03 -17.28 6.42
N ARG A 274 15.41 -18.18 5.67
CA ARG A 274 15.67 -19.63 5.77
C ARG A 274 17.02 -19.98 5.14
N ASP A 275 17.41 -21.25 5.23
CA ASP A 275 18.68 -21.76 4.67
C ASP A 275 18.85 -21.51 3.16
N ASP A 276 17.75 -21.34 2.43
CA ASP A 276 17.79 -20.98 1.01
C ASP A 276 18.07 -19.49 0.73
N GLY A 277 18.11 -18.67 1.79
CA GLY A 277 18.29 -17.22 1.76
C GLY A 277 17.26 -16.45 0.94
N THR A 278 16.14 -17.10 0.60
CA THR A 278 15.12 -16.62 -0.33
C THR A 278 13.77 -16.50 0.37
N HIS A 279 13.41 -17.48 1.19
CA HIS A 279 12.18 -17.46 1.98
C HIS A 279 12.44 -16.81 3.35
N PRO A 280 11.46 -16.06 3.89
CA PRO A 280 11.57 -15.54 5.23
C PRO A 280 11.55 -16.69 6.26
N SER A 281 12.39 -16.57 7.29
CA SER A 281 12.28 -17.38 8.51
C SER A 281 11.07 -16.91 9.33
N PRO A 282 10.73 -17.56 10.46
CA PRO A 282 9.73 -17.03 11.38
C PRO A 282 9.99 -15.58 11.82
N SER A 283 11.25 -15.18 12.08
CA SER A 283 11.57 -13.79 12.43
C SER A 283 11.42 -12.84 11.24
N GLY A 284 11.75 -13.31 10.03
CA GLY A 284 11.50 -12.56 8.80
C GLY A 284 10.00 -12.35 8.54
N VAL A 285 9.19 -13.39 8.75
CA VAL A 285 7.72 -13.30 8.66
C VAL A 285 7.19 -12.29 9.67
N GLU A 286 7.62 -12.36 10.94
CA GLU A 286 7.23 -11.38 11.97
C GLU A 286 7.57 -9.95 11.56
N LYS A 287 8.79 -9.75 11.04
CA LYS A 287 9.27 -8.44 10.59
C LYS A 287 8.44 -7.89 9.44
N VAL A 288 8.17 -8.68 8.39
CA VAL A 288 7.31 -8.24 7.28
C VAL A 288 5.88 -7.99 7.77
N GLY A 289 5.33 -8.90 8.58
CA GLY A 289 3.99 -8.75 9.12
C GLY A 289 3.82 -7.44 9.90
N ARG A 290 4.84 -7.04 10.66
CA ARG A 290 4.86 -5.76 11.39
C ARG A 290 4.92 -4.56 10.45
N LEU A 291 5.83 -4.58 9.47
CA LEU A 291 5.93 -3.52 8.46
C LEU A 291 4.62 -3.33 7.69
N LEU A 292 3.91 -4.42 7.37
CA LEU A 292 2.61 -4.37 6.70
C LEU A 292 1.51 -3.86 7.63
N LEU A 293 1.48 -4.30 8.89
CA LEU A 293 0.52 -3.82 9.88
C LEU A 293 0.69 -2.32 10.13
N ASP A 294 1.91 -1.87 10.38
CA ASP A 294 2.24 -0.45 10.58
C ASP A 294 1.81 0.36 9.34
N PHE A 295 2.15 -0.10 8.13
CA PHE A 295 1.69 0.53 6.90
C PHE A 295 0.16 0.63 6.83
N MET A 296 -0.58 -0.45 7.11
CA MET A 296 -2.04 -0.45 6.99
C MET A 296 -2.73 0.44 8.04
N LEU A 297 -2.13 0.57 9.23
CA LEU A 297 -2.62 1.42 10.31
C LEU A 297 -2.32 2.91 10.07
N GLU A 298 -1.19 3.22 9.43
CA GLU A 298 -0.70 4.59 9.27
C GLU A 298 -1.04 5.20 7.90
N SER A 299 -1.10 4.38 6.85
CA SER A 299 -1.30 4.86 5.49
C SER A 299 -2.66 5.55 5.36
N PRO A 300 -2.70 6.78 4.80
CA PRO A 300 -3.95 7.50 4.58
C PRO A 300 -4.87 6.81 3.56
N PHE A 301 -4.35 5.82 2.83
CA PHE A 301 -5.09 5.06 1.82
C PHE A 301 -5.68 3.75 2.35
N SER A 302 -5.33 3.34 3.58
CA SER A 302 -5.87 2.14 4.24
C SER A 302 -6.57 2.47 5.57
N ARG A 303 -6.02 3.41 6.34
CA ARG A 303 -6.50 3.78 7.67
C ARG A 303 -8.02 4.01 7.75
N PRO A 304 -8.69 4.68 6.80
CA PRO A 304 -10.14 4.94 6.88
C PRO A 304 -11.03 3.69 6.97
N TRP A 305 -10.58 2.54 6.46
CA TRP A 305 -11.34 1.30 6.42
C TRP A 305 -10.68 0.14 7.18
N PHE A 306 -9.37 0.21 7.40
CA PHE A 306 -8.60 -0.81 8.11
C PHE A 306 -8.60 -0.63 9.63
N THR A 307 -8.67 0.62 10.12
CA THR A 307 -8.64 0.89 11.57
C THR A 307 -10.03 0.83 12.21
N SER A 308 -10.10 0.29 13.43
CA SER A 308 -11.31 0.32 14.24
C SER A 308 -11.66 1.77 14.59
N PRO A 309 -12.93 2.18 14.49
CA PRO A 309 -13.40 3.46 15.03
C PRO A 309 -13.09 3.61 16.53
N GLU A 310 -13.05 2.50 17.29
CA GLU A 310 -12.81 2.48 18.74
C GLU A 310 -11.32 2.65 19.11
N GLY A 311 -10.40 2.46 18.15
CA GLY A 311 -8.97 2.71 18.31
C GLY A 311 -8.53 4.13 17.94
N GLY A 312 -9.47 4.98 17.53
CA GLY A 312 -9.25 6.38 17.15
C GLY A 312 -9.96 7.37 18.08
N ILE A 313 -9.64 8.65 17.92
CA ILE A 313 -10.29 9.74 18.66
C ILE A 313 -11.81 9.68 18.40
N PRO A 314 -12.67 9.52 19.42
CA PRO A 314 -14.11 9.48 19.23
C PRO A 314 -14.67 10.75 18.59
N CYS A 315 -15.71 10.64 17.76
CA CYS A 315 -16.25 11.82 17.07
C CYS A 315 -16.82 12.88 18.00
N ASP A 316 -17.41 12.50 19.13
CA ASP A 316 -17.88 13.41 20.18
C ASP A 316 -16.71 14.14 20.89
N HIS A 317 -15.51 13.58 20.85
CA HIS A 317 -14.28 14.24 21.30
C HIS A 317 -13.79 15.30 20.28
N VAL A 318 -14.16 15.21 19.00
CA VAL A 318 -13.81 16.19 17.97
C VAL A 318 -14.80 17.35 17.99
N LYS A 319 -14.33 18.54 18.37
CA LYS A 319 -15.16 19.75 18.49
C LYS A 319 -15.44 20.43 17.16
N LYS A 320 -14.41 20.58 16.31
CA LYS A 320 -14.48 21.23 14.99
C LYS A 320 -13.16 21.20 14.23
N LEU A 321 -13.28 21.21 12.91
CA LEU A 321 -12.23 21.58 11.97
C LEU A 321 -12.33 23.08 11.62
N LYS A 322 -11.18 23.75 11.50
CA LYS A 322 -11.07 25.13 11.03
C LYS A 322 -9.92 25.26 10.06
N ALA A 323 -10.16 25.97 8.96
CA ALA A 323 -9.14 26.37 8.01
C ALA A 323 -9.17 27.89 7.83
N ARG A 324 -8.00 28.53 7.75
CA ARG A 324 -7.88 29.97 7.47
C ARG A 324 -6.63 30.24 6.66
N CYS A 325 -6.79 30.94 5.54
CA CYS A 325 -5.67 31.45 4.78
C CYS A 325 -5.27 32.87 5.24
N ARG A 326 -3.97 33.13 5.30
CA ARG A 326 -3.41 34.48 5.54
C ARG A 326 -2.01 34.56 4.93
N ARG A 327 -1.77 35.54 4.06
CA ARG A 327 -0.45 35.83 3.44
C ARG A 327 0.20 34.58 2.80
N GLY A 328 -0.56 33.84 1.98
CA GLY A 328 -0.07 32.62 1.30
C GLY A 328 0.14 31.40 2.21
N GLY A 329 -0.25 31.48 3.49
CA GLY A 329 -0.24 30.36 4.43
C GLY A 329 -1.65 29.90 4.79
N LEU A 330 -1.91 28.60 4.65
CA LEU A 330 -3.12 27.93 5.13
C LEU A 330 -2.89 27.40 6.54
N THR A 331 -3.58 27.96 7.53
CA THR A 331 -3.61 27.39 8.88
C THR A 331 -4.79 26.45 9.01
N VAL A 332 -4.52 25.18 9.30
CA VAL A 332 -5.54 24.19 9.68
C VAL A 332 -5.49 23.95 11.18
N THR A 333 -6.65 23.83 11.81
CA THR A 333 -6.79 23.54 13.24
C THR A 333 -7.95 22.59 13.49
N VAL A 334 -7.66 21.45 14.11
CA VAL A 334 -8.66 20.55 14.69
C VAL A 334 -8.70 20.85 16.19
N ARG A 335 -9.89 21.13 16.72
CA ARG A 335 -10.09 21.31 18.18
C ARG A 335 -10.82 20.11 18.73
N LEU A 336 -10.41 19.68 19.92
CA LEU A 336 -11.03 18.62 20.68
C LEU A 336 -11.77 19.20 21.90
N ASN A 337 -12.75 18.45 22.41
CA ASN A 337 -13.48 18.76 23.64
C ASN A 337 -12.72 18.31 24.91
N THR A 338 -11.84 17.31 24.77
CA THR A 338 -11.03 16.72 25.85
C THR A 338 -9.53 16.90 25.62
N ARG A 339 -8.72 16.65 26.66
CA ARG A 339 -7.25 16.55 26.64
C ARG A 339 -6.72 15.11 26.60
N GLU A 340 -7.61 14.12 26.64
CA GLU A 340 -7.22 12.69 26.71
C GLU A 340 -6.28 12.26 25.58
N HIS A 341 -6.39 12.90 24.41
CA HIS A 341 -5.63 12.58 23.21
C HIS A 341 -4.39 13.47 23.01
N ASP A 342 -3.88 14.08 24.08
CA ASP A 342 -2.63 14.86 24.01
C ASP A 342 -1.46 13.97 23.57
N GLY A 343 -0.69 14.40 22.57
CA GLY A 343 0.37 13.60 21.95
C GLY A 343 -0.09 12.60 20.89
N GLU A 344 -1.39 12.30 20.78
CA GLU A 344 -1.94 11.54 19.65
C GLU A 344 -1.97 12.41 18.37
N SER A 345 -2.33 11.83 17.23
CA SER A 345 -2.40 12.53 15.94
C SER A 345 -3.75 12.39 15.25
N VAL A 346 -4.20 13.50 14.65
CA VAL A 346 -5.29 13.50 13.65
C VAL A 346 -4.70 13.61 12.26
N THR A 347 -5.35 12.98 11.28
CA THR A 347 -5.00 13.12 9.86
C THR A 347 -6.00 14.05 9.20
N ILE A 348 -5.50 15.10 8.54
CA ILE A 348 -6.31 15.96 7.67
C ILE A 348 -5.95 15.73 6.20
N ALA A 349 -6.81 16.13 5.28
CA ALA A 349 -6.48 16.31 3.86
C ALA A 349 -6.53 17.79 3.49
N VAL A 350 -5.58 18.28 2.69
CA VAL A 350 -5.65 19.55 1.97
C VAL A 350 -5.65 19.24 0.47
N ASN A 351 -6.76 19.48 -0.23
CA ASN A 351 -6.95 19.06 -1.62
C ASN A 351 -6.66 17.57 -1.83
N GLY A 352 -7.12 16.74 -0.88
CA GLY A 352 -6.87 15.30 -0.88
C GLY A 352 -5.44 14.90 -0.52
N GLN A 353 -4.52 15.84 -0.25
CA GLN A 353 -3.20 15.54 0.29
C GLN A 353 -3.26 15.30 1.79
N PRO A 354 -3.06 14.06 2.25
CA PRO A 354 -3.09 13.75 3.66
C PRO A 354 -1.91 14.40 4.40
N ALA A 355 -2.15 14.79 5.64
CA ALA A 355 -1.16 15.36 6.53
C ALA A 355 -1.53 15.09 7.98
N ASP A 356 -0.65 14.40 8.71
CA ASP A 356 -0.80 14.21 10.14
C ASP A 356 -0.44 15.48 10.91
N ILE A 357 -1.17 15.66 12.02
CA ILE A 357 -1.00 16.77 12.94
C ILE A 357 -1.11 16.21 14.37
N VAL A 358 -0.01 16.32 15.12
CA VAL A 358 0.03 15.99 16.54
C VAL A 358 -0.87 16.95 17.34
N ILE A 359 -1.59 16.40 18.30
CA ILE A 359 -2.46 17.12 19.21
C ILE A 359 -1.63 17.65 20.37
N ASP A 360 -1.76 18.96 20.62
CA ASP A 360 -1.21 19.65 21.79
C ASP A 360 -2.38 20.12 22.68
N GLY A 361 -2.52 19.45 23.81
CA GLY A 361 -3.61 19.53 24.76
C GLY A 361 -4.96 19.18 24.14
N ARG A 362 -5.66 20.18 23.58
CA ARG A 362 -7.00 20.01 22.95
C ARG A 362 -7.00 20.42 21.48
N LYS A 363 -5.83 20.49 20.86
CA LYS A 363 -5.69 21.17 19.57
C LYS A 363 -4.56 20.59 18.75
N ALA A 364 -4.91 20.08 17.58
CA ALA A 364 -3.96 19.85 16.50
C ALA A 364 -3.96 21.07 15.57
N LYS A 365 -2.79 21.66 15.31
CA LYS A 365 -2.65 22.80 14.37
C LYS A 365 -1.42 22.67 13.50
N ARG A 366 -1.59 22.89 12.19
CA ARG A 366 -0.51 22.93 11.20
C ARG A 366 -0.67 24.13 10.28
N VAL A 367 0.44 24.68 9.81
CA VAL A 367 0.48 25.74 8.79
C VAL A 367 1.09 25.15 7.53
N PHE A 368 0.39 25.25 6.42
CA PHE A 368 0.85 24.89 5.08
C PHE A 368 1.24 26.17 4.36
N HIS A 369 2.49 26.27 3.95
CA HIS A 369 3.02 27.43 3.25
C HIS A 369 2.75 27.33 1.75
N ASN A 370 2.91 28.46 1.05
CA ASN A 370 2.82 28.57 -0.41
C ASN A 370 1.49 28.02 -0.99
N GLN A 371 0.38 28.35 -0.33
CA GLN A 371 -0.96 27.98 -0.77
C GLN A 371 -1.61 29.17 -1.51
N SER A 372 -2.37 28.88 -2.57
CA SER A 372 -3.00 29.88 -3.46
C SER A 372 -4.31 29.36 -4.08
N GLY A 373 -5.35 30.19 -4.16
CA GLY A 373 -6.67 29.78 -4.66
C GLY A 373 -7.43 28.81 -3.73
N ALA A 374 -8.50 28.20 -4.25
CA ALA A 374 -9.40 27.36 -3.46
C ALA A 374 -8.70 26.13 -2.85
N ARG A 375 -8.98 25.88 -1.57
CA ARG A 375 -8.48 24.74 -0.79
C ARG A 375 -9.63 24.04 -0.08
N ARG A 376 -9.76 22.73 -0.31
CA ARG A 376 -10.66 21.85 0.43
C ARG A 376 -9.90 21.17 1.55
N VAL A 377 -10.32 21.39 2.79
CA VAL A 377 -9.71 20.79 3.99
C VAL A 377 -10.68 19.79 4.60
N GLN A 378 -10.24 18.57 4.87
CA GLN A 378 -11.08 17.51 5.46
C GLN A 378 -10.37 16.88 6.65
N LEU A 379 -11.13 16.46 7.67
CA LEU A 379 -10.62 15.55 8.70
C LEU A 379 -10.80 14.13 8.17
N ILE A 380 -9.68 13.42 7.98
CA ILE A 380 -9.67 12.04 7.47
C ILE A 380 -9.65 11.06 8.62
N GLN A 381 -8.88 11.35 9.68
CA GLN A 381 -8.90 10.56 10.90
C GLN A 381 -9.08 11.46 12.13
N PRO A 382 -10.10 11.21 12.96
CA PRO A 382 -11.19 10.24 12.74
C PRO A 382 -12.13 10.68 11.58
N PRO A 383 -12.55 9.77 10.69
CA PRO A 383 -13.38 10.12 9.53
C PRO A 383 -14.80 10.50 9.96
N GLY A 384 -15.45 11.38 9.20
CA GLY A 384 -16.88 11.67 9.37
C GLY A 384 -17.26 12.46 10.62
N CYS A 385 -16.33 12.80 11.50
CA CYS A 385 -16.67 13.50 12.76
C CYS A 385 -17.05 14.96 12.59
N VAL A 386 -16.58 15.62 11.53
CA VAL A 386 -16.84 17.03 11.23
C VAL A 386 -16.86 17.25 9.71
N GLU A 387 -17.66 18.22 9.26
CA GLU A 387 -17.67 18.63 7.86
C GLU A 387 -16.32 19.24 7.42
N GLY A 388 -16.01 19.04 6.14
CA GLY A 388 -14.87 19.68 5.50
C GLY A 388 -15.03 21.20 5.42
N VAL A 389 -13.91 21.92 5.34
CA VAL A 389 -13.87 23.37 5.22
C VAL A 389 -13.28 23.75 3.87
N GLU A 390 -14.02 24.53 3.09
CA GLU A 390 -13.47 25.22 1.93
C GLU A 390 -12.93 26.58 2.35
N VAL A 391 -11.75 26.93 1.84
CA VAL A 391 -11.11 28.22 2.10
C VAL A 391 -10.34 28.67 0.87
N ASP A 392 -10.45 29.95 0.55
CA ASP A 392 -9.67 30.56 -0.51
C ASP A 392 -8.36 31.13 0.04
N CYS A 393 -7.25 30.75 -0.57
CA CYS A 393 -5.90 31.14 -0.19
C CYS A 393 -5.36 32.31 -1.02
N GLY A 394 -6.22 33.30 -1.26
CA GLY A 394 -5.83 34.61 -1.79
C GLY A 394 -5.86 34.70 -3.29
#